data_AF-A0A7X5IS84-F1
#
_entry.id   AF-A0A7X5IS84-F1
#
_cell.length_a   1.000
_cell.length_b   1.000
_cell.length_c   1.000
_cell.angle_alpha   90.00
_cell.angle_beta   90.00
_cell.angle_gamma   90.00
#
_symmetry.space_group_name_H-M   'P 1'
#
loop_
_entity.id
_entity.type
_entity.pdbx_description
1 polymer ?
#
loop_
_entity_poly.entity_id
_entity_poly.type
_entity_poly.pdbx_seq_one_letter_code
_entity_poly.pdbx_strand_id
1 'polypeptide(L)'
;TLLNMLAILLFFAANGHITLLRILVTSGEIVPYGAAAMGDAVANRVVELFAECALLAIKLSLPILATELMGQVGMGILMKVIPQINVFAINIELKVIIGLAMLLLMLAPFSEYLLSVESQMLHALEEVLALMG
;
A
#
# COMPACT_ATOMS: atom_id res chain seq x y z
N THR A 1 -1.11 7.71 -9.22
CA THR A 1 -0.88 9.13 -8.90
C THR A 1 -1.79 9.63 -7.79
N LEU A 2 -3.11 9.44 -7.87
CA LEU A 2 -4.05 9.89 -6.82
C LEU A 2 -3.77 9.29 -5.43
N LEU A 3 -3.60 7.97 -5.34
CA LEU A 3 -3.24 7.29 -4.09
C LEU A 3 -1.90 7.78 -3.51
N ASN A 4 -0.94 8.13 -4.37
CA ASN A 4 0.35 8.67 -3.92
C ASN A 4 0.19 10.07 -3.30
N MET A 5 -0.63 10.93 -3.94
CA MET A 5 -0.96 12.24 -3.36
C MET A 5 -1.68 12.08 -2.02
N LEU A 6 -2.62 11.14 -1.92
CA LEU A 6 -3.28 10.82 -0.65
C LEU A 6 -2.27 10.36 0.42
N ALA A 7 -1.37 9.44 0.09
CA ALA A 7 -0.34 8.96 1.02
C ALA A 7 0.58 10.09 1.51
N ILE A 8 1.02 10.98 0.61
CA ILE A 8 1.85 12.14 0.99
C ILE A 8 1.06 13.09 1.90
N LEU A 9 -0.20 13.38 1.57
CA LEU A 9 -1.03 14.25 2.41
C LEU A 9 -1.24 13.65 3.80
N LEU A 10 -1.48 12.34 3.89
CA LEU A 10 -1.62 11.63 5.16
C LEU A 10 -0.32 11.66 5.96
N PHE A 11 0.83 11.47 5.33
CA PHE A 11 2.14 11.56 5.98
C PHE A 11 2.38 12.93 6.64
N PHE A 12 1.97 14.01 5.99
CA PHE A 12 2.03 15.34 6.60
C PHE A 12 0.96 15.53 7.67
N ALA A 13 -0.28 15.07 7.44
CA ALA A 13 -1.39 15.19 8.39
C ALA A 13 -1.15 14.42 9.69
N ALA A 14 -0.49 13.26 9.62
CA ALA A 14 -0.12 12.43 10.76
C ALA A 14 1.16 12.90 11.47
N ASN A 15 1.79 13.98 11.00
CA ASN A 15 3.10 14.45 11.46
C ASN A 15 4.24 13.42 11.28
N GLY A 16 4.12 12.48 10.33
CA GLY A 16 5.14 11.48 10.04
C GLY A 16 6.51 12.09 9.74
N HIS A 17 6.53 13.26 9.10
CA HIS A 17 7.76 14.03 8.86
C HIS A 17 8.49 14.44 10.15
N ILE A 18 7.78 14.81 11.21
CA ILE A 18 8.39 15.15 12.50
C ILE A 18 8.94 13.89 13.18
N THR A 19 8.22 12.77 13.10
CA THR A 19 8.68 11.48 13.61
C THR A 19 9.92 11.01 12.87
N LEU A 20 9.95 11.11 11.54
CA LEU A 20 11.12 10.77 10.73
C LEU A 20 12.34 11.62 11.12
N LEU A 21 12.16 12.93 11.28
CA LEU A 21 13.25 13.81 11.73
C LEU A 21 13.76 13.44 13.12
N ARG A 22 12.87 13.06 14.04
CA ARG A 22 13.26 12.57 15.37
C ARG A 22 14.12 11.32 15.28
N ILE A 23 13.71 10.35 14.47
CA ILE A 23 14.47 9.11 14.24
C ILE A 23 15.88 9.43 13.71
N LEU A 24 15.99 10.34 12.74
CA LEU A 24 17.29 10.74 12.17
C LEU A 24 18.20 11.49 13.16
N VAL A 25 17.64 12.27 14.08
CA VAL A 25 18.44 12.96 15.10
C VAL A 25 18.93 11.99 16.18
N THR A 26 18.05 11.08 16.62
CA THR A 26 18.39 10.08 17.65
C THR A 26 19.22 8.91 17.12
N SER A 27 19.25 8.67 15.80
CA SER A 27 20.01 7.57 15.22
C SER A 27 21.51 7.61 15.53
N GLY A 28 22.10 8.79 15.70
CA GLY A 28 23.51 8.95 16.07
C GLY A 28 23.84 8.54 17.51
N GLU A 29 22.84 8.48 18.39
CA GLU A 29 22.97 7.94 19.75
C GLU A 29 22.86 6.41 19.75
N ILE A 30 22.08 5.85 18.82
CA ILE A 30 21.85 4.40 18.68
C ILE A 30 23.02 3.73 17.95
N VAL A 31 23.48 4.33 16.85
CA VAL A 31 24.59 3.83 16.04
C VAL A 31 25.73 4.86 16.08
N PRO A 32 26.79 4.61 16.87
CA PRO A 32 27.93 5.52 16.93
C PRO A 32 28.56 5.75 15.55
N TYR A 33 29.03 6.96 15.31
CA TYR A 33 29.70 7.31 14.06
C TYR A 33 30.90 6.38 13.79
N GLY A 34 30.85 5.65 12.68
CA GLY A 34 31.89 4.69 12.28
C GLY A 34 31.71 3.27 12.82
N ALA A 35 30.72 3.00 13.67
CA ALA A 35 30.38 1.66 14.16
C ALA A 35 29.29 0.97 13.31
N ALA A 36 28.64 1.71 12.41
CA ALA A 36 27.57 1.18 11.56
C ALA A 36 28.04 -0.02 10.74
N ALA A 37 27.48 -1.20 11.01
CA ALA A 37 27.77 -2.42 10.29
C ALA A 37 26.54 -2.92 9.53
N MET A 38 26.67 -3.04 8.21
CA MET A 38 25.69 -3.74 7.37
C MET A 38 25.95 -5.25 7.47
N GLY A 39 25.59 -5.83 8.61
CA GLY A 39 25.74 -7.27 8.84
C GLY A 39 24.61 -8.11 8.21
N ASP A 40 24.75 -9.44 8.31
CA ASP A 40 23.75 -10.39 7.80
C ASP A 40 22.35 -10.16 8.37
N ALA A 41 22.25 -9.68 9.62
CA ALA A 41 20.98 -9.33 10.25
C ALA A 41 20.23 -8.21 9.52
N VAL A 42 20.94 -7.16 9.11
CA VAL A 42 20.37 -6.04 8.34
C VAL A 42 19.95 -6.51 6.95
N ALA A 43 20.80 -7.31 6.29
CA ALA A 43 20.48 -7.86 4.98
C ALA A 43 19.21 -8.74 5.00
N ASN A 44 19.08 -9.62 6.00
CA ASN A 44 17.90 -10.45 6.19
C ASN A 44 16.65 -9.59 6.46
N ARG A 45 16.75 -8.57 7.32
CA ARG A 45 15.62 -7.69 7.62
C ARG A 45 15.13 -6.92 6.39
N VAL A 46 16.03 -6.47 5.52
CA VAL A 46 15.66 -5.80 4.27
C VAL A 46 14.87 -6.74 3.34
N VAL A 47 15.25 -8.02 3.26
CA VAL A 47 14.50 -9.01 2.46
C VAL A 47 13.11 -9.26 3.04
N GLU A 48 13.00 -9.36 4.36
CA GLU A 48 11.70 -9.48 5.03
C GLU A 48 10.82 -8.25 4.78
N LEU A 49 11.38 -7.04 4.90
CA LEU A 49 10.67 -5.79 4.62
C LEU A 49 10.17 -5.72 3.18
N PHE A 50 10.92 -6.26 2.22
CA PHE A 50 10.45 -6.36 0.84
C PHE A 50 9.22 -7.27 0.73
N ALA A 51 9.23 -8.43 1.39
CA ALA A 51 8.10 -9.35 1.41
C ALA A 51 6.88 -8.73 2.13
N GLU A 52 7.09 -8.03 3.24
CA GLU A 52 6.05 -7.29 3.96
C GLU A 52 5.43 -6.20 3.08
N CYS A 53 6.24 -5.39 2.40
CA CYS A 53 5.77 -4.37 1.46
C CYS A 53 4.91 -4.98 0.33
N ALA A 54 5.35 -6.10 -0.24
CA ALA A 54 4.60 -6.80 -1.28
C ALA A 54 3.25 -7.31 -0.75
N LEU A 55 3.23 -7.87 0.46
CA LEU A 55 2.01 -8.32 1.11
C LEU A 55 1.03 -7.16 1.37
N LEU A 56 1.53 -6.02 1.84
CA LEU A 56 0.72 -4.83 2.08
C LEU A 56 0.12 -4.28 0.77
N ALA A 57 0.91 -4.21 -0.30
CA ALA A 57 0.44 -3.80 -1.61
C ALA A 57 -0.68 -4.71 -2.15
N ILE A 58 -0.51 -6.03 -2.00
CA ILE A 58 -1.55 -7.00 -2.39
C ILE A 58 -2.81 -6.75 -1.56
N LYS A 59 -2.70 -6.69 -0.23
CA LYS A 59 -3.83 -6.45 0.68
C LYS A 59 -4.62 -5.19 0.32
N LEU A 60 -3.93 -4.10 -0.03
CA LEU A 60 -4.57 -2.86 -0.47
C LEU A 60 -5.35 -3.04 -1.78
N SER A 61 -4.83 -3.83 -2.71
CA SER A 61 -5.47 -4.07 -4.03
C SER A 61 -6.60 -5.11 -4.01
N LEU A 62 -6.63 -6.00 -3.02
CA LEU A 62 -7.56 -7.14 -2.94
C LEU A 62 -9.05 -6.74 -3.07
N PRO A 63 -9.58 -5.70 -2.40
CA PRO A 63 -11.00 -5.38 -2.46
C PRO A 63 -11.43 -5.01 -3.88
N ILE A 64 -10.63 -4.20 -4.56
CA ILE A 64 -10.90 -3.76 -5.93
C ILE A 64 -10.80 -4.94 -6.90
N LEU A 65 -9.76 -5.77 -6.76
CA LEU A 65 -9.58 -6.97 -7.58
C LEU A 65 -10.74 -7.96 -7.40
N ALA A 66 -11.21 -8.17 -6.17
CA ALA A 66 -12.33 -9.05 -5.88
C ALA A 66 -13.63 -8.56 -6.53
N THR A 67 -13.94 -7.27 -6.39
CA THR A 67 -15.12 -6.68 -7.02
C THR A 67 -15.05 -6.76 -8.54
N GLU A 68 -13.90 -6.48 -9.13
CA GLU A 68 -13.69 -6.57 -10.58
C GLU A 68 -13.83 -8.01 -11.08
N LEU A 69 -13.28 -8.99 -10.36
CA LEU A 69 -13.43 -10.41 -10.67
C LEU A 69 -14.90 -10.84 -10.65
N MET A 70 -15.66 -10.41 -9.64
CA MET A 70 -17.11 -10.66 -9.58
C MET A 70 -17.85 -10.00 -10.76
N GLY A 71 -17.45 -8.80 -11.14
CA GLY A 71 -17.96 -8.11 -12.33
C GLY A 71 -17.74 -8.92 -13.61
N GLN A 72 -16.54 -9.48 -13.81
CA GLN A 72 -16.23 -10.33 -14.96
C GLN A 72 -17.07 -11.62 -15.00
N VAL A 73 -17.28 -12.24 -13.84
CA VAL A 73 -18.16 -13.42 -13.73
C VAL A 73 -19.60 -13.05 -14.10
N GLY A 74 -20.10 -11.91 -13.61
CA GLY A 74 -21.42 -11.39 -13.97
C GLY A 74 -21.57 -11.14 -15.46
N MET A 75 -20.57 -10.53 -16.09
CA MET A 75 -20.54 -10.32 -17.54
C MET A 75 -20.54 -11.65 -18.31
N GLY A 76 -19.78 -12.65 -17.85
CA GLY A 76 -19.76 -13.98 -18.46
C GLY A 76 -21.13 -14.67 -18.45
N ILE A 77 -21.91 -14.48 -17.39
CA ILE A 77 -23.28 -14.99 -17.31
C ILE A 77 -24.19 -14.23 -18.30
N LEU A 78 -24.09 -12.90 -18.36
CA LEU A 78 -24.88 -12.07 -19.28
C LEU A 78 -24.65 -12.45 -20.74
N MET A 79 -23.41 -12.77 -21.13
CA MET A 79 -23.10 -13.28 -22.48
C MET A 79 -23.90 -14.53 -22.84
N LYS A 80 -24.15 -15.41 -21.86
CA LYS A 80 -24.90 -16.65 -22.07
C LYS A 80 -26.41 -16.40 -22.17
N VAL A 81 -26.93 -15.43 -21.43
CA VAL A 81 -28.37 -15.12 -21.40
C VAL A 81 -28.78 -14.28 -22.60
N ILE A 82 -27.99 -13.27 -22.98
CA ILE A 82 -28.29 -12.36 -24.10
C ILE A 82 -27.09 -12.32 -25.06
N PRO A 83 -26.97 -13.31 -25.98
CA PRO A 83 -25.79 -13.46 -26.84
C PRO A 83 -25.63 -12.37 -27.91
N GLN A 84 -26.66 -11.54 -28.12
CA GLN A 84 -26.65 -10.50 -29.16
C GLN A 84 -26.19 -9.12 -28.66
N ILE A 85 -25.86 -8.98 -27.37
CA ILE A 85 -25.34 -7.72 -26.84
C ILE A 85 -23.89 -7.49 -27.29
N ASN A 86 -23.51 -6.23 -27.51
CA ASN A 86 -22.11 -5.88 -27.73
C ASN A 86 -21.35 -5.87 -26.39
N VAL A 87 -20.88 -7.04 -25.98
CA VAL A 87 -20.29 -7.25 -24.65
C VAL A 87 -19.00 -6.45 -24.46
N PHE A 88 -18.25 -6.20 -25.53
CA PHE A 88 -17.03 -5.40 -25.47
C PHE A 88 -17.31 -3.96 -25.05
N ALA A 89 -18.39 -3.35 -25.55
CA ALA A 89 -18.78 -1.99 -25.17
C ALA A 89 -19.23 -1.94 -23.70
N ILE A 90 -20.14 -2.84 -23.30
CA ILE A 90 -20.73 -2.87 -21.96
C ILE A 90 -19.68 -3.17 -20.88
N ASN A 91 -18.71 -4.06 -21.14
CA ASN A 91 -17.68 -4.40 -20.17
C ASN A 91 -16.82 -3.17 -19.80
N ILE A 92 -16.49 -2.31 -20.78
CA ILE A 92 -15.72 -1.09 -20.51
C ILE A 92 -16.54 -0.11 -19.66
N GLU A 93 -17.81 0.13 -20.03
CA GLU A 93 -18.71 1.02 -19.29
C GLU A 93 -18.88 0.55 -17.84
N LEU A 94 -19.09 -0.75 -17.63
CA LEU A 94 -19.25 -1.34 -16.31
C LEU A 94 -17.98 -1.23 -15.47
N LYS A 95 -16.80 -1.52 -16.06
CA LYS A 95 -15.49 -1.37 -15.38
C LYS A 95 -15.25 0.04 -14.88
N VAL A 96 -15.60 1.04 -15.70
CA VAL A 96 -15.42 2.45 -15.32
C VAL A 96 -16.33 2.80 -14.14
N ILE A 97 -17.61 2.40 -14.19
CA ILE A 97 -18.56 2.66 -13.10
C ILE A 97 -18.13 1.98 -11.80
N ILE A 98 -17.79 0.68 -11.85
CA ILE A 98 -17.34 -0.09 -10.69
C ILE A 98 -16.05 0.50 -10.13
N GLY A 99 -15.07 0.81 -10.98
CA GLY A 99 -13.79 1.38 -10.55
C GLY A 99 -13.95 2.73 -9.85
N LEU A 100 -14.76 3.63 -10.38
CA LEU A 100 -15.06 4.93 -9.76
C LEU A 100 -15.85 4.78 -8.45
N ALA A 101 -16.87 3.92 -8.44
CA ALA A 101 -17.67 3.66 -7.24
C ALA A 101 -16.80 3.07 -6.11
N MET A 102 -15.94 2.11 -6.44
CA MET A 102 -15.01 1.51 -5.49
C MET A 102 -13.98 2.51 -4.99
N LEU A 103 -13.45 3.39 -5.84
CA LEU A 103 -12.51 4.42 -5.43
C LEU A 103 -13.12 5.39 -4.41
N LEU A 104 -14.38 5.77 -4.59
CA LEU A 104 -15.12 6.62 -3.64
C LEU A 104 -15.40 5.88 -2.33
N LEU A 105 -15.87 4.64 -2.40
CA LEU A 105 -16.24 3.84 -1.22
C LEU A 105 -15.01 3.45 -0.39
N MET A 106 -13.90 3.14 -1.05
CA MET A 106 -12.65 2.71 -0.41
C MET A 106 -11.78 3.87 0.07
N LEU A 107 -12.17 5.14 -0.15
CA LEU A 107 -11.35 6.29 0.24
C LEU A 107 -11.02 6.32 1.74
N ALA A 108 -12.02 6.09 2.60
CA ALA A 108 -11.83 6.05 4.05
C ALA A 108 -11.02 4.81 4.50
N PRO A 109 -11.36 3.58 4.10
CA PRO A 109 -10.55 2.40 4.40
C PRO A 109 -9.10 2.49 3.91
N PHE A 110 -8.87 3.04 2.72
CA PHE A 110 -7.53 3.25 2.19
C PHE A 110 -6.74 4.26 3.01
N SER A 111 -7.38 5.30 3.52
CA SER A 111 -6.71 6.30 4.35
C SER A 111 -6.27 5.71 5.69
N GLU A 112 -7.15 4.97 6.37
CA GLU A 112 -6.80 4.27 7.61
C GLU A 112 -5.70 3.22 7.39
N TYR A 113 -5.80 2.47 6.29
CA TYR A 113 -4.80 1.49 5.92
C TYR A 113 -3.44 2.14 5.66
N LEU A 114 -3.38 3.23 4.88
CA LEU A 114 -2.14 3.96 4.60
C LEU A 114 -1.51 4.53 5.87
N LEU A 115 -2.30 5.06 6.80
CA LEU A 115 -1.79 5.53 8.10
C LEU A 115 -1.18 4.38 8.92
N SER A 116 -1.80 3.19 8.89
CA SER A 116 -1.25 2.02 9.57
C SER A 116 0.06 1.54 8.94
N VAL A 117 0.19 1.63 7.61
CA VAL A 117 1.42 1.32 6.87
C VAL A 117 2.50 2.34 7.17
N GLU A 118 2.17 3.63 7.22
CA GLU A 118 3.11 4.69 7.59
C GLU A 118 3.72 4.44 8.97
N SER A 119 2.90 4.12 9.98
CA SER A 119 3.37 3.78 11.32
C SER A 119 4.30 2.55 11.31
N GLN A 120 3.93 1.50 10.57
CA GLN A 120 4.77 0.29 10.44
C GLN A 120 6.11 0.61 9.76
N MET A 121 6.11 1.46 8.73
CA MET A 121 7.34 1.87 8.06
C MET A 121 8.27 2.65 8.98
N LEU A 122 7.75 3.57 9.81
CA LEU A 122 8.56 4.33 10.76
C LEU A 122 9.17 3.41 11.84
N HIS A 123 8.41 2.44 12.35
CA HIS A 123 8.94 1.46 13.30
C HIS A 123 9.98 0.52 12.66
N ALA A 124 9.76 0.10 11.41
CA ALA A 124 10.73 -0.70 10.68
C ALA A 124 12.07 0.03 10.50
N LEU A 125 12.06 1.35 10.33
CA LEU A 125 13.28 2.16 10.28
C LEU A 125 14.02 2.14 11.62
N GLU A 126 13.30 2.25 12.74
CA GLU A 126 13.89 2.15 14.09
C GLU A 126 14.51 0.77 14.34
N GLU A 127 13.82 -0.31 13.95
CA GLU A 127 14.34 -1.68 14.06
C GLU A 127 15.62 -1.87 13.24
N VAL A 128 15.63 -1.42 11.98
CA VAL A 128 16.82 -1.54 11.12
C VAL A 128 17.98 -0.73 11.69
N LEU A 129 17.74 0.46 12.22
CA LEU A 129 18.78 1.26 12.87
C LEU A 129 19.36 0.56 14.09
N ALA A 130 18.52 -0.07 14.92
CA ALA A 130 18.97 -0.84 16.07
C ALA A 130 19.82 -2.07 15.69
N LEU A 131 19.58 -2.66 14.52
CA LEU A 131 20.38 -3.78 14.00
C LEU A 131 21.74 -3.35 13.41
N MET A 132 21.93 -2.05 13.14
CA MET A 132 23.16 -1.51 12.55
C MET A 132 24.23 -1.09 13.57
N GLY A 133 23.84 -0.85 14.83
CA GLY A 133 24.74 -0.50 15.94
C GLY A 133 25.27 -1.74 16.65
#